data_AF-A0A9X1U8V0-F1
#
_entry.id   AF-A0A9X1U8V0-F1
#
_cell.length_a   1.000
_cell.length_b   1.000
_cell.length_c   1.000
_cell.angle_alpha   90.00
_cell.angle_beta   90.00
_cell.angle_gamma   90.00
#
_symmetry.space_group_name_H-M   'P 1'
#
loop_
_entity.id
_entity.type
_entity.pdbx_description
1 polymer ?
#
loop_
_entity_poly.entity_id
_entity_poly.type
_entity_poly.pdbx_seq_one_letter_code
_entity_poly.pdbx_strand_id
1 'polypeptide(L)' 'MTEKRNRVRRASSLGERLAADAVSLREQAARLEPGAERDALLKRAHRNTIAADINTCLTSPGRRPRD' A
#
# COMPACT_ATOMS: atom_id res chain seq x y z
N MET A 1 30.34 9.25 12.64
CA MET A 1 30.14 8.20 11.62
C MET A 1 28.80 8.42 10.95
N THR A 2 28.77 8.83 9.69
CA THR A 2 27.53 8.86 8.90
C THR A 2 27.33 7.49 8.26
N GLU A 3 26.45 6.68 8.84
CA GLU A 3 26.05 5.41 8.23
C GLU A 3 25.45 5.66 6.84
N LYS A 4 26.04 5.02 5.83
CA LYS A 4 25.57 5.10 4.45
C LYS A 4 24.28 4.29 4.32
N ARG A 5 23.13 4.97 4.39
CA ARG A 5 21.82 4.33 4.15
C ARG A 5 21.76 3.81 2.72
N ASN A 6 21.58 2.50 2.55
CA ASN A 6 21.45 1.89 1.24
C ASN A 6 20.05 2.18 0.66
N ARG A 7 19.89 3.38 0.09
CA ARG A 7 18.61 3.86 -0.43
C ARG A 7 18.38 3.27 -1.81
N VAL A 8 17.77 2.09 -1.84
CA VAL A 8 17.34 1.47 -3.11
C VAL A 8 16.17 2.28 -3.66
N ARG A 9 16.38 2.96 -4.79
CA ARG A 9 15.31 3.61 -5.54
C ARG A 9 14.48 2.53 -6.22
N ARG A 10 13.26 2.28 -5.71
CA ARG A 10 12.29 1.43 -6.40
C ARG A 10 11.76 2.18 -7.63
N ALA A 11 11.53 1.45 -8.72
CA ALA A 11 11.02 2.03 -9.96
C ALA A 11 9.61 2.61 -9.79
N SER A 12 8.80 1.98 -8.94
CA SER A 12 7.45 2.42 -8.56
C SER A 12 7.42 3.06 -7.18
N SER A 13 6.47 3.98 -6.99
CA SER A 13 6.26 4.65 -5.70
C SER A 13 5.74 3.69 -4.63
N LEU A 14 5.85 4.07 -3.34
CA LEU A 14 5.34 3.24 -2.25
C LEU A 14 3.82 3.02 -2.40
N GLY A 15 3.07 4.08 -2.72
CA GLY A 15 1.62 4.01 -2.93
C GLY A 15 1.23 3.07 -4.06
N GLU A 16 1.91 3.15 -5.21
CA GLU A 16 1.67 2.24 -6.35
C GLU A 16 1.88 0.77 -5.97
N ARG A 17 2.95 0.48 -5.22
CA ARG A 17 3.25 -0.89 -4.78
C ARG A 17 2.18 -1.42 -3.83
N LEU A 18 1.75 -0.60 -2.87
CA LEU A 18 0.69 -0.97 -1.94
C LEU A 18 -0.64 -1.20 -2.66
N ALA A 19 -0.98 -0.36 -3.65
CA ALA A 19 -2.17 -0.52 -4.46
C ALA A 19 -2.12 -1.82 -5.31
N ALA A 20 -0.99 -2.09 -5.97
CA ALA A 20 -0.79 -3.32 -6.74
C ALA A 20 -0.88 -4.57 -5.86
N ASP A 21 -0.25 -4.55 -4.68
CA ASP A 21 -0.32 -5.65 -3.71
C ASP A 21 -1.76 -5.87 -3.21
N ALA A 22 -2.52 -4.79 -2.97
CA ALA A 22 -3.92 -4.89 -2.56
C ALA A 22 -4.80 -5.57 -3.63
N VAL A 23 -4.57 -5.27 -4.91
CA VAL A 23 -5.27 -5.93 -6.04
C VAL A 23 -4.90 -7.41 -6.09
N SER A 24 -3.61 -7.74 -6.07
CA SER A 24 -3.14 -9.13 -6.10
C SER A 24 -3.68 -9.95 -4.92
N LEU A 25 -3.73 -9.38 -3.72
CA LEU A 25 -4.28 -10.06 -2.55
C LEU A 25 -5.80 -10.31 -2.68
N ARG A 26 -6.55 -9.40 -3.32
CA ARG A 26 -7.98 -9.62 -3.62
C ARG A 26 -8.18 -10.71 -4.66
N GLU A 27 -7.35 -10.75 -5.69
CA GLU A 27 -7.40 -11.81 -6.71
C GLU A 27 -7.08 -13.19 -6.10
N GLN A 28 -6.08 -13.26 -5.22
CA GLN A 28 -5.77 -14.48 -4.48
C GLN A 28 -6.94 -14.88 -3.57
N ALA A 29 -7.50 -13.92 -2.83
CA ALA A 29 -8.68 -14.17 -2.00
C ALA A 29 -9.88 -14.66 -2.82
N ALA A 30 -10.07 -14.14 -4.03
CA ALA A 30 -11.18 -14.54 -4.91
C ALA A 30 -11.09 -16.01 -5.36
N ARG A 31 -9.88 -16.59 -5.42
CA ARG A 31 -9.63 -17.99 -5.78
C ARG A 31 -9.77 -18.97 -4.61
N LEU A 32 -9.86 -18.46 -3.38
CA LEU A 32 -10.03 -19.28 -2.19
C LEU A 32 -11.50 -19.37 -1.79
N GLU A 33 -11.86 -20.53 -1.25
CA GLU A 33 -13.16 -20.72 -0.62
C GLU A 33 -13.31 -19.79 0.60
N PRO A 34 -14.56 -19.42 0.97
CA PRO A 34 -14.82 -18.67 2.19
C PRO A 34 -14.20 -19.36 3.42
N GLY A 35 -13.35 -18.63 4.14
CA GLY A 35 -12.64 -19.18 5.29
C GLY A 35 -11.56 -18.24 5.83
N ALA A 36 -10.89 -18.67 6.89
CA ALA A 36 -9.91 -17.86 7.61
C ALA A 36 -8.74 -17.39 6.72
N GLU A 37 -8.34 -18.20 5.73
CA GLU A 37 -7.26 -17.86 4.80
C GLU A 37 -7.68 -16.73 3.84
N ARG A 38 -8.87 -16.85 3.24
CA ARG A 38 -9.47 -15.79 2.41
C ARG A 38 -9.61 -14.49 3.21
N ASP A 39 -10.09 -14.57 4.44
CA ASP A 39 -10.25 -13.40 5.32
C ASP A 39 -8.92 -12.75 5.67
N ALA A 40 -7.87 -13.54 5.89
CA ALA A 40 -6.53 -13.01 6.15
C ALA A 40 -5.99 -12.24 4.95
N LEU A 41 -6.19 -12.74 3.72
CA LEU A 41 -5.83 -12.05 2.49
C LEU A 41 -6.62 -10.74 2.32
N LEU A 42 -7.93 -10.76 2.55
CA LEU A 42 -8.78 -9.57 2.46
C LEU A 42 -8.39 -8.51 3.50
N LYS A 43 -8.08 -8.90 4.74
CA LYS A 43 -7.58 -7.98 5.78
C LYS A 43 -6.26 -7.34 5.38
N ARG A 44 -5.34 -8.10 4.77
CA ARG A 44 -4.08 -7.55 4.25
C ARG A 44 -4.32 -6.59 3.08
N ALA A 45 -5.18 -6.96 2.14
CA ALA A 45 -5.53 -6.09 1.01
C ALA A 45 -6.14 -4.76 1.47
N HIS A 46 -7.01 -4.81 2.49
CA HIS A 46 -7.60 -3.62 3.09
C HIS A 46 -6.53 -2.72 3.72
N ARG A 47 -5.62 -3.28 4.54
CA ARG A 47 -4.51 -2.51 5.13
C ARG A 47 -3.63 -1.85 4.07
N ASN A 48 -3.33 -2.54 2.98
CA ASN A 48 -2.54 -2.00 1.89
C ASN A 48 -3.26 -0.86 1.16
N THR A 49 -4.58 -0.98 0.98
CA THR A 49 -5.41 0.10 0.41
C THR A 49 -5.31 1.36 1.29
N ILE A 50 -5.57 1.23 2.59
CA ILE A 50 -5.49 2.36 3.53
C ILE A 50 -4.08 2.95 3.58
N ALA A 51 -3.04 2.13 3.55
CA ALA A 51 -1.66 2.60 3.54
C ALA A 51 -1.33 3.38 2.25
N ALA A 52 -1.86 2.96 1.09
CA ALA A 52 -1.71 3.68 -0.17
C ALA A 52 -2.43 5.03 -0.13
N ASP A 53 -3.63 5.08 0.46
CA ASP A 53 -4.40 6.32 0.65
C ASP A 53 -3.67 7.30 1.57
N ILE A 54 -3.14 6.82 2.70
CA ILE A 54 -2.32 7.63 3.62
C ILE A 54 -1.08 8.14 2.90
N ASN A 55 -0.38 7.28 2.15
CA ASN A 55 0.78 7.70 1.37
C ASN A 55 0.40 8.81 0.39
N THR A 56 -0.73 8.66 -0.32
CA THR A 56 -1.25 9.68 -1.25
C THR A 56 -1.51 11.00 -0.52
N CYS A 57 -2.16 10.97 0.65
CA CYS A 57 -2.37 12.17 1.48
C CYS A 57 -1.05 12.84 1.91
N LEU A 58 -0.03 12.06 2.27
CA LEU A 58 1.28 12.58 2.71
C LEU A 58 2.13 13.10 1.55
N THR A 59 2.01 12.50 0.36
CA THR A 59 2.79 12.90 -0.83
C THR A 59 2.10 13.98 -1.66
N SER A 60 0.80 14.21 -1.47
CA SER A 60 0.06 15.26 -2.16
C SER A 60 0.58 16.62 -1.69
N PRO A 61 1.09 17.48 -2.59
CA PRO A 61 1.64 18.77 -2.22
C PRO A 61 0.51 19.69 -1.75
N GLY A 62 0.37 19.81 -0.43
CA GLY A 62 -0.33 20.86 0.29
C GLY A 62 -1.73 21.21 -0.22
N ARG A 63 -2.76 20.75 0.50
CA ARG A 63 -4.02 21.50 0.59
C ARG A 63 -3.62 22.87 1.17
N ARG A 64 -3.39 23.86 0.31
CA ARG A 64 -2.97 25.21 0.74
C ARG A 64 -3.94 25.67 1.84
N PRO A 65 -3.47 26.20 2.98
CA PRO A 65 -4.36 26.99 3.82
C PRO A 65 -4.93 28.08 2.91
N ARG A 66 -6.25 28.16 2.85
CA ARG A 66 -6.90 29.32 2.24
C ARG A 66 -6.69 30.46 3.25
N ASP A 67 -5.96 31.49 2.83
CA ASP A 67 -5.73 32.73 3.59
C ASP A 67 -7.02 33.29 4.20
#